data_AF-F7K836-F1
#
_entry.id   AF-F7K836-F1
#
_cell.length_a   1.000
_cell.length_b   1.000
_cell.length_c   1.000
_cell.angle_alpha   90.00
_cell.angle_beta   90.00
_cell.angle_gamma   90.00
#
_symmetry.space_group_name_H-M   'P 1'
#
loop_
_entity.id
_entity.type
_entity.pdbx_description
1 polymer ?
#
loop_
_entity_poly.entity_id
_entity_poly.type
_entity_poly.pdbx_seq_one_letter_code
_entity_poly.pdbx_strand_id
1 'polypeptide(L)'
;MMCTGPAVIFGDGNEWRVYRTKQYTYAIFKSDGQEFLFDDKNDPYQMENVIDNKSYREIAEELKSKMYAKMNEIGDSFENVI
;
A
#
# COMPACT_ATOMS: atom_id res chain seq x y z
N MET A 1 14.48 9.19 -34.94
CA MET A 1 13.53 9.59 -33.87
C MET A 1 13.78 8.67 -32.68
N MET A 2 14.26 9.17 -31.55
CA MET A 2 14.27 8.41 -30.30
C MET A 2 13.04 8.83 -29.50
N CYS A 3 12.10 7.90 -29.30
CA CYS A 3 10.93 8.10 -28.44
C CYS A 3 11.37 8.00 -26.98
N THR A 4 11.59 9.14 -26.32
CA THR A 4 11.79 9.24 -24.87
C THR A 4 10.43 9.33 -24.16
N GLY A 5 9.64 8.27 -24.23
CA GLY A 5 8.47 8.09 -23.37
C GLY A 5 8.69 6.84 -22.51
N PRO A 6 8.34 6.83 -21.21
CA PRO A 6 8.24 5.57 -20.48
C PRO A 6 7.11 4.77 -21.14
N ALA A 7 7.47 3.80 -21.97
CA ALA A 7 6.56 2.73 -22.33
C ALA A 7 6.36 1.92 -21.06
N VAL A 8 5.40 2.32 -20.21
CA VAL A 8 4.98 1.47 -19.11
C VAL A 8 4.40 0.23 -19.76
N ILE A 9 5.05 -0.90 -19.50
CA ILE A 9 4.50 -2.19 -19.86
C ILE A 9 3.32 -2.35 -18.89
N PHE A 10 2.09 -2.24 -19.38
CA PHE A 10 0.88 -2.53 -18.59
C PHE A 10 0.85 -4.04 -18.34
N GLY A 11 1.67 -4.50 -17.40
CA GLY A 11 1.70 -5.87 -16.92
C GLY A 11 0.91 -5.96 -15.62
N ASP A 12 0.05 -6.96 -15.54
CA ASP A 12 -0.55 -7.40 -14.28
C ASP A 12 0.54 -7.82 -13.28
N GLY A 13 0.26 -7.67 -11.99
CA GLY A 13 1.17 -8.07 -10.92
C GLY A 13 1.96 -6.94 -10.25
N ASN A 14 1.96 -5.71 -10.79
CA ASN A 14 2.54 -4.51 -10.15
C ASN A 14 1.51 -3.63 -9.41
N GLU A 15 0.35 -4.20 -9.16
CA GLU A 15 -0.73 -3.50 -8.49
C GLU A 15 -0.38 -3.28 -7.01
N TRP A 16 -0.89 -2.21 -6.45
CA TRP A 16 -0.80 -1.95 -5.02
C TRP A 16 -2.16 -1.47 -4.53
N ARG A 17 -2.35 -1.59 -3.22
CA ARG A 17 -3.57 -1.16 -2.54
C ARG A 17 -3.19 -0.38 -1.31
N VAL A 18 -4.04 0.58 -0.98
CA VAL A 18 -3.78 1.53 0.09
C VAL A 18 -5.04 1.76 0.91
N TYR A 19 -4.85 1.85 2.21
CA TYR A 19 -5.86 2.25 3.15
C TYR A 19 -5.39 3.49 3.90
N ARG A 20 -6.05 4.62 3.63
CA ARG A 20 -5.71 5.92 4.20
C ARG A 20 -6.76 6.37 5.21
N THR A 21 -6.28 6.84 6.34
CA THR A 21 -7.06 7.52 7.37
C THR A 21 -6.65 8.98 7.44
N LYS A 22 -7.21 9.75 8.38
CA LYS A 22 -6.81 11.15 8.58
C LYS A 22 -5.37 11.31 9.10
N GLN A 23 -4.81 10.26 9.71
CA GLN A 23 -3.51 10.32 10.37
C GLN A 23 -2.50 9.34 9.76
N TYR A 24 -2.95 8.19 9.29
CA TYR A 24 -2.08 7.12 8.82
C TYR A 24 -2.45 6.65 7.42
N THR A 25 -1.43 6.30 6.65
CA THR A 25 -1.57 5.67 5.34
C THR A 25 -0.82 4.34 5.35
N TYR A 26 -1.56 3.24 5.17
CA TYR A 26 -1.01 1.89 5.02
C TYR A 26 -1.11 1.45 3.56
N ALA A 27 -0.03 0.96 2.97
CA ALA A 27 0.00 0.48 1.60
C ALA A 27 0.68 -0.90 1.49
N ILE A 28 0.22 -1.71 0.54
CA ILE A 28 0.80 -3.01 0.23
C ILE A 28 0.95 -3.19 -1.28
N PHE A 29 2.11 -3.67 -1.71
CA PHE A 29 2.37 -4.07 -3.09
C PHE A 29 2.00 -5.52 -3.32
N LYS A 30 1.31 -5.81 -4.42
CA LYS A 30 0.95 -7.18 -4.82
C LYS A 30 2.18 -7.96 -5.29
N SER A 31 3.13 -7.32 -5.98
CA SER A 31 4.29 -8.00 -6.59
C SER A 31 5.18 -8.72 -5.58
N ASP A 32 5.47 -8.06 -4.46
CA ASP A 32 6.49 -8.49 -3.49
C ASP A 32 5.91 -8.63 -2.08
N GLY A 33 4.67 -8.18 -1.86
CA GLY A 33 4.08 -8.11 -0.53
C GLY A 33 4.67 -7.00 0.35
N GLN A 34 5.49 -6.10 -0.21
CA GLN A 34 6.12 -5.02 0.54
C GLN A 34 5.06 -4.09 1.16
N GLU A 35 5.17 -3.89 2.47
CA GLU A 35 4.26 -3.08 3.28
C GLU A 35 4.87 -1.72 3.61
N PHE A 36 4.01 -0.71 3.65
CA PHE A 36 4.39 0.65 4.01
C PHE A 36 3.39 1.21 5.00
N LEU A 37 3.89 1.95 5.98
CA LEU A 37 3.08 2.73 6.89
C LEU A 37 3.68 4.12 7.02
N PHE A 38 2.83 5.12 6.85
CA PHE A 38 3.19 6.53 7.01
C PHE A 38 2.25 7.19 8.02
N ASP A 39 2.78 8.12 8.82
CA ASP A 39 2.00 9.01 9.68
C ASP A 39 1.89 10.38 8.99
N ASP A 40 0.80 10.61 8.25
CA ASP A 40 0.51 11.86 7.52
C ASP A 40 0.48 13.10 8.43
N LYS A 41 0.32 12.94 9.75
CA LYS A 41 0.21 14.05 10.69
C LYS A 41 1.58 14.62 11.07
N ASN A 42 2.54 13.75 11.32
CA ASN A 42 3.92 14.10 11.66
C ASN A 42 4.80 14.19 10.41
N ASP A 43 4.46 13.43 9.36
CA ASP A 43 5.17 13.39 8.08
C ASP A 43 4.18 13.62 6.90
N PRO A 44 3.77 14.87 6.65
CA PRO A 44 2.79 15.19 5.60
C PRO A 44 3.26 14.87 4.18
N TYR A 45 4.56 14.61 4.00
CA TYR A 45 5.15 14.26 2.71
C TYR A 45 5.41 12.75 2.56
N GLN A 46 5.10 11.93 3.57
CA GLN A 46 5.24 10.46 3.54
C GLN A 46 6.64 10.01 3.07
N MET A 47 7.67 10.66 3.58
CA MET A 47 9.07 10.37 3.29
C MET A 47 9.60 9.21 4.14
N GLU A 48 9.07 8.99 5.35
CA GLU A 48 9.58 7.98 6.28
C GLU A 48 8.62 6.79 6.43
N ASN A 49 9.06 5.60 6.00
CA ASN A 49 8.32 4.36 6.22
C ASN A 49 8.53 3.86 7.67
N VAL A 50 7.47 3.89 8.48
CA VAL A 50 7.50 3.47 9.89
C VAL A 50 7.01 2.03 10.11
N ILE A 51 6.86 1.22 9.06
CA ILE A 51 6.34 -0.15 9.15
C ILE A 51 7.18 -1.07 10.07
N ASP A 52 8.50 -0.88 10.10
CA ASP A 52 9.42 -1.69 10.93
C ASP A 52 9.41 -1.27 12.40
N ASN A 53 8.82 -0.11 12.71
CA ASN A 53 8.78 0.42 14.06
C ASN A 53 7.71 -0.32 14.89
N LYS A 54 8.17 -1.04 15.93
CA LYS A 54 7.32 -1.83 16.82
C LYS A 54 6.16 -1.05 17.45
N SER A 55 6.33 0.24 17.69
CA SER A 55 5.29 1.10 18.25
C SER A 55 4.08 1.27 17.33
N TYR A 56 4.27 1.10 16.02
CA TYR A 56 3.22 1.25 15.01
C TYR A 56 2.68 -0.09 14.51
N ARG A 57 3.19 -1.23 15.03
CA ARG A 57 2.79 -2.56 14.60
C ARG A 57 1.29 -2.82 14.80
N GLU A 58 0.75 -2.45 15.96
CA GLU A 58 -0.68 -2.61 16.24
C GLU A 58 -1.55 -1.78 15.28
N ILE A 59 -1.11 -0.56 14.98
CA ILE A 59 -1.77 0.33 14.01
C ILE A 59 -1.70 -0.26 12.60
N ALA A 60 -0.54 -0.78 12.19
CA ALA A 60 -0.37 -1.44 10.90
C ALA A 60 -1.33 -2.64 10.76
N GLU A 61 -1.40 -3.50 11.77
CA GLU A 61 -2.29 -4.68 11.75
C GLU A 61 -3.77 -4.28 11.72
N GLU A 62 -4.17 -3.24 12.47
CA GLU A 62 -5.53 -2.71 12.44
C GLU A 62 -5.89 -2.17 11.04
N LEU A 63 -5.03 -1.34 10.45
CA LEU A 63 -5.25 -0.75 9.13
C LEU A 63 -5.26 -1.81 8.04
N LYS A 64 -4.36 -2.81 8.14
CA LYS A 64 -4.33 -3.98 7.26
C LYS A 64 -5.65 -4.75 7.33
N SER A 65 -6.15 -5.03 8.52
CA SER A 65 -7.45 -5.70 8.70
C SER A 65 -8.60 -4.90 8.06
N LYS A 66 -8.66 -3.58 8.30
CA LYS A 66 -9.66 -2.70 7.70
C LYS A 66 -9.55 -2.65 6.17
N MET A 67 -8.32 -2.66 5.64
CA MET A 67 -8.06 -2.71 4.20
C MET A 67 -8.65 -3.98 3.59
N TYR A 68 -8.31 -5.16 4.13
CA TYR A 68 -8.82 -6.44 3.63
C TYR A 68 -10.35 -6.56 3.78
N ALA A 69 -10.91 -6.06 4.89
CA ALA A 69 -12.35 -6.02 5.06
C ALA A 69 -13.02 -5.17 3.96
N LYS A 70 -12.43 -4.01 3.64
CA LYS A 70 -12.95 -3.13 2.58
C LYS A 70 -12.81 -3.74 1.19
N MET A 71 -11.69 -4.41 0.91
CA MET A 71 -11.48 -5.16 -0.32
C MET A 71 -12.56 -6.22 -0.51
N ASN A 72 -12.82 -7.00 0.54
CA ASN A 72 -13.86 -8.02 0.52
C ASN A 72 -15.27 -7.42 0.33
N GLU A 73 -15.54 -6.25 0.91
CA GLU A 73 -16.83 -5.54 0.74
C GLU A 73 -17.07 -5.09 -0.71
N ILE A 74 -16.02 -4.62 -1.40
CA ILE A 74 -16.13 -4.14 -2.79
C ILE A 74 -15.92 -5.24 -3.84
N GLY A 75 -15.66 -6.48 -3.41
CA GLY A 75 -15.33 -7.60 -4.29
C GLY A 75 -13.96 -7.47 -4.97
N ASP A 76 -13.01 -6.75 -4.37
CA ASP A 76 -11.62 -6.68 -4.85
C ASP A 76 -10.91 -7.97 -4.43
N SER A 77 -10.86 -8.95 -5.34
CA SER A 77 -10.05 -10.15 -5.21
C SER A 77 -8.57 -9.76 -5.29
N PHE A 78 -8.00 -9.31 -4.18
CA PHE A 78 -6.55 -9.16 -4.00
C PHE A 78 -5.91 -10.56 -3.83
N GLU A 79 -6.15 -11.44 -4.79
CA GLU A 79 -5.59 -12.78 -4.84
C GLU A 79 -4.20 -12.67 -5.48
N ASN A 80 -3.19 -13.10 -4.72
CA ASN A 80 -1.86 -13.34 -5.25
C ASN A 80 -2.00 -14.55 -6.19
N VAL A 81 -1.89 -14.31 -7.50
CA VAL A 81 -1.66 -15.39 -8.45
C VAL A 81 -0.19 -15.78 -8.27
N ILE A 82 0.05 -16.73 -7.37
CA ILE A 82 1.34 -17.42 -7.23
C ILE A 82 1.43 -18.46 -8.34
#